data_AF-M3IMD5-F1
#
_entry.id   AF-M3IMD5-F1
#
_cell.length_a   1.000
_cell.length_b   1.000
_cell.length_c   1.000
_cell.angle_alpha   90.00
_cell.angle_beta   90.00
_cell.angle_gamma   90.00
#
_symmetry.space_group_name_H-M   'P 1'
#
loop_
_entity.id
_entity.type
_entity.pdbx_description
1 polymer ?
#
loop_
_entity_poly.entity_id
_entity_poly.type
_entity_poly.pdbx_seq_one_letter_code
_entity_poly.pdbx_strand_id
1 'polypeptide(L)'
;MSHEIRTPVHGILGVSGLLSETELQQEQKEYVDTIQRSGKLLLNLLNDILDFSKLESFNMKIEIIAFDLIDLLKDVFHLFEADAKRKNIEFKLVGKQPSHSIVSTDPHRFKQILVNLISNAIKFTEKGSVLIEFDFKSDLKHCDIQIRIKDTGVGIPEQKLKELFQAYRQVDTSVSRKYGGTGLGFQSAKTFQR
;
A
#
# COMPACT_ATOMS: atom_id res chain seq x y z
N MET A 1 -17.11 -4.74 -16.89
CA MET A 1 -15.94 -3.92 -17.27
C MET A 1 -14.65 -4.18 -16.48
N SER A 2 -14.62 -4.34 -15.15
CA SER A 2 -13.35 -4.58 -14.42
C SER A 2 -12.51 -5.77 -14.90
N HIS A 3 -13.15 -6.87 -15.29
CA HIS A 3 -12.48 -8.07 -15.78
C HIS A 3 -11.90 -7.91 -17.20
N GLU A 4 -12.55 -7.11 -18.06
CA GLU A 4 -12.14 -6.91 -19.45
C GLU A 4 -10.84 -6.13 -19.56
N ILE A 5 -10.55 -5.27 -18.56
CA ILE A 5 -9.30 -4.51 -18.51
C ILE A 5 -8.20 -5.27 -17.74
N ARG A 6 -8.58 -6.12 -16.77
CA ARG A 6 -7.63 -6.90 -15.96
C ARG A 6 -6.96 -8.04 -16.75
N THR A 7 -7.72 -8.72 -17.61
CA THR A 7 -7.25 -9.87 -18.41
C THR A 7 -6.09 -9.53 -19.36
N PRO A 8 -6.13 -8.47 -20.18
CA PRO A 8 -5.01 -8.16 -21.08
C PRO A 8 -3.73 -7.80 -20.32
N VAL A 9 -3.83 -7.11 -19.17
CA VAL A 9 -2.64 -6.75 -18.38
C VAL A 9 -2.04 -7.98 -17.69
N HIS A 10 -2.87 -8.91 -17.20
CA HIS A 10 -2.37 -10.20 -16.70
C HIS A 10 -1.73 -11.04 -17.80
N GLY A 11 -2.23 -10.98 -19.03
CA GLY A 11 -1.61 -11.61 -20.19
C GLY A 11 -0.21 -11.06 -20.48
N ILE A 12 -0.06 -9.73 -20.51
CA ILE A 12 1.24 -9.07 -20.69
C ILE A 12 2.21 -9.45 -19.57
N LEU A 13 1.77 -9.42 -18.31
CA LEU A 13 2.61 -9.83 -17.19
C LEU A 13 2.99 -11.30 -17.24
N GLY A 14 2.04 -12.19 -17.58
CA GLY A 14 2.29 -13.63 -17.71
C GLY A 14 3.33 -13.93 -18.78
N VAL A 15 3.17 -13.36 -19.99
CA VAL A 15 4.13 -13.55 -21.09
C VAL A 15 5.49 -12.94 -20.73
N SER A 16 5.52 -11.75 -20.11
CA SER A 16 6.78 -11.16 -19.65
C SER A 16 7.45 -11.95 -18.52
N GLY A 17 6.68 -12.68 -17.71
CA GLY A 17 7.18 -13.59 -16.68
C GLY A 17 7.85 -14.80 -17.32
N LEU A 18 7.16 -15.47 -18.25
CA LEU A 18 7.72 -16.59 -19.01
C LEU A 18 8.98 -16.17 -19.78
N LEU A 19 8.98 -14.98 -20.39
CA LEU A 19 10.14 -14.46 -21.09
C LEU A 19 11.34 -14.24 -20.16
N SER A 20 11.10 -13.81 -18.91
CA SER A 20 12.16 -13.62 -17.91
C SER A 20 12.84 -14.92 -17.45
N GLU A 21 12.21 -16.07 -17.68
CA GLU A 21 12.76 -17.41 -17.39
C GLU A 21 13.62 -17.97 -18.54
N THR A 22 13.67 -17.27 -19.69
CA THR A 22 14.50 -17.66 -20.85
C THR A 22 15.91 -17.07 -20.78
N GLU A 23 16.81 -17.55 -21.64
CA GLU A 23 18.13 -16.94 -21.80
C GLU A 23 17.99 -15.57 -22.49
N LEU A 24 18.28 -14.50 -21.73
CA LEU A 24 18.20 -13.12 -22.19
C LEU A 24 19.58 -12.46 -22.09
N GLN A 25 19.91 -11.65 -23.09
CA GLN A 25 21.02 -10.71 -22.99
C GLN A 25 20.70 -9.63 -21.95
N GLN A 26 21.74 -8.98 -21.40
CA GLN A 26 21.60 -7.99 -20.33
C GLN A 26 20.60 -6.89 -20.68
N GLU A 27 20.66 -6.35 -21.89
CA GLU A 27 19.76 -5.30 -22.37
C GLU A 27 18.30 -5.79 -22.48
N GLN A 28 18.09 -7.03 -22.93
CA GLN A 28 16.76 -7.64 -23.02
C GLN A 28 16.15 -7.87 -21.64
N LYS A 29 16.97 -8.25 -20.65
CA LYS A 29 16.54 -8.39 -19.26
C LYS A 29 16.05 -7.05 -18.70
N GLU A 30 16.74 -5.95 -19.00
CA GLU A 30 16.31 -4.62 -18.58
C GLU A 30 14.98 -4.20 -19.22
N TYR A 31 14.73 -4.57 -20.47
CA TYR A 31 13.43 -4.37 -21.13
C TYR A 31 12.33 -5.18 -20.47
N VAL A 32 12.56 -6.47 -20.18
CA VAL A 32 11.58 -7.34 -19.51
C VAL A 32 11.25 -6.84 -18.11
N ASP A 33 12.26 -6.45 -17.33
CA ASP A 33 12.08 -5.86 -16.01
C ASP A 33 11.24 -4.57 -16.06
N THR A 34 11.45 -3.75 -17.09
CA THR A 34 10.70 -2.50 -17.30
C THR A 34 9.25 -2.78 -17.64
N ILE A 35 8.97 -3.77 -18.50
CA ILE A 35 7.61 -4.23 -18.83
C ILE A 35 6.90 -4.74 -17.58
N GLN A 36 7.55 -5.61 -16.81
CA GLN A 36 6.98 -6.17 -15.58
C GLN A 36 6.67 -5.08 -14.54
N ARG A 37 7.59 -4.13 -14.32
CA ARG A 37 7.37 -2.99 -13.41
C ARG A 37 6.21 -2.13 -13.87
N SER A 38 6.15 -1.80 -15.16
CA SER A 38 5.10 -0.95 -15.73
C SER A 38 3.73 -1.64 -15.70
N GLY A 39 3.66 -2.95 -15.99
CA GLY A 39 2.42 -3.74 -15.94
C GLY A 39 1.88 -3.87 -14.52
N LYS A 40 2.75 -4.08 -13.52
CA LYS A 40 2.36 -4.08 -12.09
C LYS A 40 1.83 -2.71 -11.66
N LEU A 41 2.49 -1.62 -12.06
CA LEU A 41 2.02 -0.27 -11.78
C LEU A 41 0.64 -0.01 -12.41
N LEU A 42 0.43 -0.41 -13.66
CA LEU A 42 -0.84 -0.27 -14.35
C LEU A 42 -1.96 -1.07 -13.67
N LEU A 43 -1.70 -2.30 -13.22
CA LEU A 43 -2.68 -3.10 -12.48
C LEU A 43 -3.08 -2.45 -11.16
N ASN A 44 -2.12 -1.89 -10.43
CA ASN A 44 -2.41 -1.17 -9.19
C ASN A 44 -3.28 0.05 -9.47
N LEU A 45 -2.92 0.85 -10.48
CA LEU A 45 -3.75 1.98 -10.95
C LEU A 45 -5.17 1.56 -11.31
N LEU A 46 -5.32 0.45 -12.04
CA LEU A 46 -6.62 -0.08 -12.43
C LEU A 46 -7.45 -0.50 -11.23
N ASN A 47 -6.83 -1.21 -10.29
CA ASN A 47 -7.50 -1.64 -9.07
C ASN A 47 -7.91 -0.44 -8.22
N ASP A 48 -7.05 0.58 -8.10
CA ASP A 48 -7.37 1.82 -7.37
C ASP A 48 -8.56 2.56 -8.00
N ILE A 49 -8.60 2.71 -9.33
CA ILE A 49 -9.72 3.35 -10.04
C ILE A 49 -11.01 2.56 -9.84
N LEU A 50 -10.94 1.24 -9.95
CA LEU A 50 -12.12 0.38 -9.77
C LEU A 50 -12.64 0.38 -8.34
N ASP A 51 -11.75 0.39 -7.35
CA ASP A 51 -12.12 0.53 -5.95
C ASP A 51 -12.76 1.90 -5.70
N PHE A 52 -12.22 2.97 -6.28
CA PHE A 52 -12.83 4.30 -6.21
C PHE A 52 -14.23 4.33 -6.83
N SER A 53 -14.42 3.78 -8.03
CA SER A 53 -15.75 3.71 -8.68
C SER A 53 -16.76 2.89 -7.87
N LYS A 54 -16.31 1.85 -7.14
CA LYS A 54 -17.16 1.08 -6.23
C LYS A 54 -17.49 1.84 -4.95
N LEU A 55 -16.58 2.70 -4.44
CA LEU A 55 -16.85 3.57 -3.30
C LEU A 55 -17.91 4.62 -3.65
N GLU A 56 -17.79 5.29 -4.79
CA GLU A 56 -18.74 6.34 -5.20
C GLU A 56 -20.13 5.80 -5.53
N SER A 57 -20.24 4.55 -5.97
CA SER A 57 -21.53 3.93 -6.29
C SER A 57 -22.28 3.35 -5.08
N PHE A 58 -21.80 3.54 -3.84
CA PHE A 58 -22.36 2.98 -2.60
C PHE A 58 -22.59 1.44 -2.63
N ASN A 59 -22.03 0.74 -3.62
CA ASN A 59 -22.25 -0.68 -3.87
C ASN A 59 -21.16 -1.57 -3.24
N MET A 60 -20.25 -1.00 -2.45
CA MET A 60 -19.31 -1.81 -1.68
C MET A 60 -19.97 -2.40 -0.45
N LYS A 61 -19.98 -3.73 -0.38
CA LYS A 61 -20.24 -4.45 0.86
C LYS A 61 -18.91 -4.59 1.62
N ILE A 62 -18.85 -4.02 2.81
CA ILE A 62 -17.77 -4.29 3.76
C ILE A 62 -18.02 -5.68 4.34
N GLU A 63 -17.04 -6.57 4.21
CA GLU A 63 -17.12 -7.91 4.78
C GLU A 63 -16.49 -7.91 6.18
N ILE A 64 -17.30 -7.98 7.22
CA ILE A 64 -16.81 -7.97 8.60
C ILE A 64 -16.54 -9.42 9.04
N ILE A 65 -15.27 -9.77 9.16
CA ILE A 65 -14.84 -11.08 9.68
C ILE A 65 -13.84 -10.92 10.82
N ALA A 66 -13.82 -11.90 11.72
CA ALA A 66 -12.85 -11.96 12.82
C ALA A 66 -11.51 -12.51 12.30
N PHE A 67 -10.41 -11.81 12.59
CA PHE A 67 -9.06 -12.25 12.24
C PHE A 67 -8.04 -11.78 13.29
N ASP A 68 -6.85 -12.39 13.28
CA ASP A 68 -5.74 -11.96 14.13
C ASP A 68 -5.03 -10.75 13.52
N LEU A 69 -5.12 -9.61 14.20
CA LEU A 69 -4.50 -8.37 13.75
C LEU A 69 -2.97 -8.43 13.72
N ILE A 70 -2.36 -9.15 14.67
CA ILE A 70 -0.90 -9.25 14.76
C ILE A 70 -0.36 -10.04 13.58
N ASP A 71 -1.04 -11.11 13.17
CA ASP A 71 -0.64 -11.88 11.99
C ASP A 71 -0.79 -11.04 10.71
N LEU A 72 -1.88 -10.28 10.56
CA LEU A 72 -2.03 -9.35 9.43
C LEU A 72 -0.92 -8.28 9.42
N LEU A 73 -0.55 -7.72 10.57
CA LEU A 73 0.53 -6.75 10.68
C LEU A 73 1.90 -7.35 10.31
N LYS A 74 2.19 -8.57 10.76
CA LYS A 74 3.41 -9.30 10.40
C LYS A 74 3.47 -9.60 8.91
N ASP A 75 2.36 -10.06 8.33
CA ASP A 75 2.26 -10.28 6.89
C ASP A 75 2.64 -9.01 6.13
N VAL A 76 1.99 -7.89 6.46
CA VAL A 76 2.27 -6.61 5.80
C VAL A 76 3.71 -6.16 6.05
N PHE A 77 4.26 -6.36 7.25
CA PHE A 77 5.67 -6.07 7.52
C PHE A 77 6.60 -6.87 6.60
N HIS A 78 6.41 -8.18 6.46
CA HIS A 78 7.26 -9.03 5.63
C HIS A 78 7.20 -8.67 4.14
N LEU A 79 6.08 -8.12 3.64
CA LEU A 79 5.99 -7.62 2.25
C LEU A 79 7.05 -6.56 1.94
N PHE A 80 7.47 -5.76 2.93
CA PHE A 80 8.30 -4.58 2.72
C PHE A 80 9.71 -4.68 3.33
N GLU A 81 9.98 -5.75 4.08
CA GLU A 81 11.26 -5.96 4.76
C GLU A 81 12.44 -5.98 3.77
N ALA A 82 12.27 -6.63 2.62
CA ALA A 82 13.29 -6.68 1.57
C ALA A 82 13.55 -5.30 0.94
N ASP A 83 12.50 -4.50 0.72
CA ASP A 83 12.61 -3.15 0.17
C ASP A 83 13.34 -2.21 1.12
N ALA A 84 12.98 -2.26 2.41
CA ALA A 84 13.62 -1.49 3.46
C ALA A 84 15.11 -1.85 3.60
N LYS A 85 15.42 -3.15 3.62
CA LYS A 85 16.81 -3.65 3.69
C LYS A 85 17.63 -3.19 2.49
N ARG A 86 17.08 -3.27 1.28
CA ARG A 86 17.75 -2.79 0.05
C ARG A 86 18.03 -1.29 0.07
N LYS A 87 17.14 -0.49 0.65
CA LYS A 87 17.34 0.95 0.85
C LYS A 87 18.21 1.28 2.07
N ASN A 88 18.60 0.29 2.86
CA ASN A 88 19.33 0.45 4.12
C ASN A 88 18.61 1.41 5.09
N ILE A 89 17.28 1.30 5.16
CA ILE A 89 16.43 2.03 6.13
C ILE A 89 16.05 1.08 7.26
N GLU A 90 16.01 1.59 8.48
CA GLU A 90 15.56 0.84 9.64
C GLU A 90 14.04 0.64 9.55
N PHE A 91 13.58 -0.61 9.62
CA PHE A 91 12.16 -0.93 9.51
C PHE A 91 11.74 -1.81 10.68
N LYS A 92 10.78 -1.33 11.48
CA LYS A 92 10.39 -1.96 12.73
C LYS A 92 8.88 -2.00 12.90
N LEU A 93 8.40 -3.13 13.44
CA LEU A 93 7.05 -3.30 13.96
C LEU A 93 7.12 -3.29 15.49
N VAL A 94 6.46 -2.34 16.13
CA VAL A 94 6.54 -2.10 17.58
C VAL A 94 5.14 -1.97 18.15
N GLY A 95 4.85 -2.63 19.25
CA GLY A 95 3.55 -2.48 19.91
C GLY A 95 3.44 -3.43 21.09
N LYS A 96 2.51 -3.12 22.00
CA LYS A 96 2.21 -4.01 23.11
C LYS A 96 1.28 -5.10 22.59
N GLN A 97 1.76 -6.33 22.55
CA GLN A 97 0.93 -7.47 22.17
C GLN A 97 -0.16 -7.67 23.24
N PRO A 98 -1.45 -7.54 22.89
CA PRO A 98 -2.53 -7.76 23.84
C PRO A 98 -2.71 -9.25 24.09
N SER A 99 -3.41 -9.60 25.18
CA SER A 99 -3.84 -10.97 25.44
C SER A 99 -4.84 -11.50 24.40
N HIS A 100 -5.56 -10.59 23.72
CA HIS A 100 -6.46 -10.90 22.61
C HIS A 100 -6.20 -9.93 21.45
N SER A 101 -5.76 -10.48 20.32
CA SER A 101 -5.44 -9.78 19.06
C SER A 101 -6.54 -9.93 18.00
N ILE A 102 -7.64 -10.62 18.33
CA ILE A 102 -8.74 -10.86 17.40
C ILE A 102 -9.58 -9.60 17.24
N VAL A 103 -9.78 -9.19 15.99
CA VAL A 103 -10.51 -7.99 15.61
C VAL A 103 -11.52 -8.32 14.52
N SER A 104 -12.66 -7.63 14.50
CA SER A 104 -13.72 -7.85 13.51
C SER A 104 -13.83 -6.63 12.60
N THR A 105 -13.35 -6.75 11.37
CA THR A 105 -13.47 -5.74 10.31
C THR A 105 -13.23 -6.41 8.95
N ASP A 106 -13.05 -5.63 7.88
CA ASP A 106 -12.64 -6.13 6.57
C ASP A 106 -11.10 -6.20 6.49
N PRO A 107 -10.49 -7.40 6.62
CA PRO A 107 -9.04 -7.54 6.62
C PRO A 107 -8.42 -7.17 5.27
N HIS A 108 -9.14 -7.33 4.15
CA HIS A 108 -8.60 -7.02 2.84
C HIS A 108 -8.43 -5.51 2.68
N ARG A 109 -9.47 -4.75 3.04
CA ARG A 109 -9.44 -3.28 3.01
C ARG A 109 -8.45 -2.74 4.02
N PHE A 110 -8.43 -3.31 5.22
CA PHE A 110 -7.47 -2.91 6.24
C PHE A 110 -6.02 -3.14 5.78
N LYS A 111 -5.72 -4.32 5.21
CA LYS A 111 -4.42 -4.63 4.61
C LYS A 111 -4.05 -3.65 3.50
N GLN A 112 -4.99 -3.30 2.62
CA GLN A 112 -4.78 -2.34 1.54
C GLN A 112 -4.38 -0.96 2.06
N ILE A 113 -5.04 -0.46 3.12
CA ILE A 113 -4.69 0.80 3.77
C ILE A 113 -3.25 0.77 4.29
N LEU A 114 -2.88 -0.29 5.02
CA LEU A 114 -1.53 -0.43 5.57
C LEU A 114 -0.47 -0.51 4.46
N VAL A 115 -0.70 -1.32 3.44
CA VAL A 115 0.20 -1.45 2.29
C VAL A 115 0.42 -0.10 1.62
N ASN A 116 -0.62 0.70 1.42
CA ASN A 116 -0.51 2.02 0.81
C ASN A 116 0.30 2.99 1.65
N LEU A 117 0.05 3.04 2.96
CA LEU A 117 0.74 3.93 3.87
C LEU A 117 2.22 3.54 4.04
N ILE A 118 2.52 2.25 4.21
CA ILE A 118 3.90 1.73 4.38
C ILE A 118 4.69 1.87 3.08
N SER A 119 4.07 1.57 1.93
CA SER A 119 4.71 1.76 0.63
C SER A 119 5.14 3.21 0.43
N ASN A 120 4.28 4.18 0.78
CA ASN A 120 4.63 5.59 0.73
C ASN A 120 5.77 5.94 1.69
N ALA A 121 5.70 5.48 2.95
CA ALA A 121 6.76 5.70 3.94
C ALA A 121 8.14 5.22 3.44
N ILE A 122 8.22 3.99 2.92
CA ILE A 122 9.46 3.42 2.38
C ILE A 122 9.90 4.13 1.11
N LYS A 123 8.96 4.49 0.24
CA LYS A 123 9.26 5.18 -1.01
C LYS A 123 9.92 6.54 -0.78
N PHE A 124 9.39 7.33 0.16
CA PHE A 124 9.84 8.70 0.42
C PHE A 124 10.93 8.83 1.51
N THR A 125 11.32 7.72 2.14
CA THR A 125 12.48 7.65 3.04
C THR A 125 13.70 7.15 2.28
N GLU A 126 14.69 8.02 2.05
CA GLU A 126 15.97 7.63 1.44
C GLU A 126 16.97 7.09 2.48
N LYS A 127 16.95 7.66 3.70
CA LYS A 127 17.79 7.26 4.84
C LYS A 127 16.99 7.48 6.14
N GLY A 128 17.29 6.69 7.17
CA GLY A 128 16.63 6.79 8.48
C GLY A 128 15.73 5.59 8.74
N SER A 129 14.51 5.82 9.22
CA SER A 129 13.65 4.75 9.75
C SER A 129 12.18 4.88 9.34
N VAL A 130 11.53 3.73 9.19
CA VAL A 130 10.08 3.59 9.13
C VAL A 130 9.62 2.68 10.28
N LEU A 131 8.75 3.17 11.15
CA LEU A 131 8.18 2.44 12.28
C LEU A 131 6.69 2.23 12.08
N ILE A 132 6.24 0.99 12.26
CA ILE A 132 4.84 0.62 12.39
C ILE A 132 4.57 0.42 13.88
N GLU A 133 3.83 1.33 14.47
CA GLU A 133 3.39 1.25 15.86
C GLU A 133 1.93 0.80 15.91
N PHE A 134 1.60 -0.11 16.83
CA PHE A 134 0.23 -0.45 17.13
C PHE A 134 -0.04 -0.41 18.64
N ASP A 135 -1.22 0.05 19.00
CA ASP A 135 -1.68 0.16 20.38
C ASP A 135 -3.16 -0.20 20.47
N PHE A 136 -3.53 -0.91 21.54
CA PHE A 136 -4.89 -1.35 21.81
C PHE A 136 -5.43 -0.51 22.97
N LYS A 137 -6.41 0.35 22.67
CA LYS A 137 -7.13 1.15 23.64
C LYS A 137 -8.48 0.51 23.88
N SER A 138 -8.57 -0.31 24.91
CA SER A 138 -9.84 -0.86 25.37
C SER A 138 -10.53 0.12 26.31
N ASP A 139 -11.74 0.55 25.97
CA ASP A 139 -12.74 1.00 26.94
C ASP A 139 -13.69 -0.18 27.28
N LEU A 140 -14.49 -0.06 28.33
CA LEU A 140 -15.43 -1.09 28.81
C LEU A 140 -16.44 -1.57 27.75
N LYS A 141 -16.59 -0.86 26.63
CA LYS A 141 -17.56 -1.16 25.56
C LYS A 141 -16.94 -1.32 24.16
N HIS A 142 -15.74 -0.80 23.92
CA HIS A 142 -15.10 -0.80 22.61
C HIS A 142 -13.59 -1.05 22.72
N CYS A 143 -13.06 -1.85 21.80
CA CYS A 143 -11.62 -2.00 21.62
C CYS A 143 -11.21 -1.14 20.43
N ASP A 144 -10.65 0.03 20.70
CA ASP A 144 -10.10 0.90 19.68
C ASP A 144 -8.66 0.50 19.40
N ILE A 145 -8.32 0.44 18.12
CA ILE A 145 -6.99 0.04 17.67
C ILE A 145 -6.37 1.22 16.97
N GLN A 146 -5.25 1.67 17.50
CA GLN A 146 -4.48 2.75 16.90
C GLN A 146 -3.24 2.18 16.23
N ILE A 147 -3.17 2.32 14.91
CA ILE A 147 -1.95 2.06 14.15
C ILE A 147 -1.35 3.39 13.71
N ARG A 148 -0.04 3.54 13.90
CA ARG A 148 0.74 4.70 13.49
C ARG A 148 1.89 4.23 12.61
N ILE A 149 2.02 4.84 11.44
CA ILE A 149 3.16 4.64 10.55
C ILE A 149 3.97 5.93 10.61
N LYS A 150 5.20 5.84 11.11
CA LYS A 150 6.12 6.97 11.27
C LYS A 150 7.29 6.77 10.34
N ASP A 151 7.57 7.75 9.50
CA ASP A 151 8.75 7.77 8.64
C ASP A 151 9.61 9.02 8.89
N THR A 152 10.89 8.92 8.54
CA THR A 152 11.84 10.04 8.59
C THR A 152 12.13 10.58 7.19
N GLY A 153 11.19 10.44 6.27
CA GLY A 153 11.34 10.89 4.90
C GLY A 153 11.29 12.41 4.75
N VAL A 154 11.10 12.87 3.52
CA VAL A 154 11.05 14.30 3.17
C VAL A 154 9.92 15.10 3.85
N GLY A 155 9.00 14.41 4.53
CA GLY A 155 7.83 15.00 5.16
C GLY A 155 6.82 15.55 4.14
N ILE A 156 5.73 16.10 4.65
CA ILE A 156 4.69 16.71 3.83
C ILE A 156 4.49 18.15 4.31
N PRO A 157 4.65 19.16 3.45
CA PRO A 157 4.41 20.55 3.83
C PRO A 157 2.98 20.76 4.35
N GLU A 158 2.81 21.57 5.39
CA GLU A 158 1.54 21.71 6.12
C GLU A 158 0.38 22.16 5.21
N GLN A 159 0.68 23.03 4.25
CA GLN A 159 -0.27 23.53 3.24
C GLN A 159 -0.82 22.40 2.35
N LYS A 160 -0.03 21.32 2.16
CA LYS A 160 -0.33 20.17 1.30
C LYS A 160 -1.01 19.03 2.07
N LEU A 161 -1.01 19.04 3.41
CA LEU A 161 -1.70 18.04 4.25
C LEU A 161 -3.22 18.00 3.99
N LYS A 162 -3.83 19.17 3.75
CA LYS A 162 -5.28 19.28 3.48
C LYS A 162 -5.67 18.66 2.13
N GLU A 163 -4.71 18.53 1.22
CA GLU A 163 -4.93 18.03 -0.14
C GLU A 163 -4.63 16.53 -0.29
N LEU A 164 -3.89 15.91 0.65
CA LEU A 164 -3.53 14.48 0.63
C LEU A 164 -4.73 13.54 0.49
N PHE A 165 -5.88 13.98 1.00
CA PHE A 165 -7.09 13.20 1.04
C PHE A 165 -8.11 13.59 -0.03
N GLN A 166 -7.74 14.50 -0.93
CA GLN A 166 -8.53 14.81 -2.12
C GLN A 166 -8.13 13.85 -3.24
N ALA A 167 -9.13 13.24 -3.88
CA ALA A 167 -8.91 12.35 -5.00
C ALA A 167 -8.01 13.02 -6.06
N TYR A 168 -7.03 12.27 -6.57
CA TYR A 168 -6.21 12.65 -7.73
C TYR A 168 -5.25 13.85 -7.58
N ARG A 169 -5.03 14.41 -6.38
CA ARG A 169 -4.03 15.49 -6.19
C ARG A 169 -2.66 14.95 -5.76
N GLN A 170 -1.73 14.94 -6.72
CA GLN A 170 -0.30 14.75 -6.45
C GLN A 170 0.34 16.08 -6.04
N VAL A 171 1.09 16.03 -4.94
CA VAL A 171 1.60 17.19 -4.23
C VAL A 171 2.75 17.91 -4.97
N ASP A 172 3.42 17.30 -5.95
CA ASP A 172 4.42 17.98 -6.80
C ASP A 172 4.82 17.16 -8.05
N THR A 173 4.97 17.82 -9.20
CA THR A 173 5.39 17.20 -10.48
C THR A 173 6.91 16.89 -10.52
N SER A 174 7.69 17.55 -9.67
CA SER A 174 9.13 17.37 -9.52
C SER A 174 9.50 16.10 -8.74
N VAL A 175 8.77 15.81 -7.65
CA VAL A 175 8.88 14.58 -6.84
C VAL A 175 8.28 13.38 -7.58
N SER A 176 7.20 13.59 -8.35
CA SER A 176 6.57 12.55 -9.20
C SER A 176 7.52 11.95 -10.22
N ARG A 177 8.40 12.77 -10.83
CA ARG A 177 9.39 12.33 -11.83
C ARG A 177 10.50 11.44 -11.27
N LYS A 178 10.75 11.51 -9.95
CA LYS A 178 11.80 10.72 -9.26
C LYS A 178 11.24 9.50 -8.51
N TYR A 179 9.97 9.52 -8.06
CA TYR A 179 9.44 8.45 -7.20
C TYR A 179 8.11 7.80 -7.66
N GLY A 180 7.41 8.29 -8.69
CA GLY A 180 6.24 7.63 -9.33
C GLY A 180 5.10 7.19 -8.38
N GLY A 181 4.01 7.95 -8.26
CA GLY A 181 2.85 7.56 -7.43
C GLY A 181 1.56 8.20 -7.90
N THR A 182 0.43 7.54 -7.68
CA THR A 182 -0.88 7.86 -8.30
C THR A 182 -1.67 8.91 -7.52
N GLY A 183 -1.37 9.10 -6.24
CA GLY A 183 -2.14 9.95 -5.32
C GLY A 183 -3.41 9.29 -4.75
N LEU A 184 -3.75 8.07 -5.18
CA LEU A 184 -4.99 7.39 -4.77
C LEU A 184 -4.90 6.70 -3.40
N GLY A 185 -3.71 6.22 -3.02
CA GLY A 185 -3.54 5.41 -1.81
C GLY A 185 -3.92 6.11 -0.49
N PHE A 186 -3.77 7.44 -0.40
CA PHE A 186 -4.11 8.21 0.80
C PHE A 186 -5.61 8.44 0.97
N GLN A 187 -6.39 8.53 -0.12
CA GLN A 187 -7.82 8.75 -0.02
C GLN A 187 -8.56 7.51 0.48
N SER A 188 -8.17 6.31 0.01
CA SER A 188 -8.69 5.04 0.52
C SER A 188 -8.54 4.95 2.04
N ALA A 189 -7.37 5.33 2.58
CA ALA A 189 -7.11 5.31 4.03
C ALA A 189 -8.07 6.19 4.85
N LYS A 190 -8.51 7.35 4.31
CA LYS A 190 -9.44 8.24 5.02
C LYS A 190 -10.90 7.82 4.88
N THR A 191 -11.31 7.32 3.72
CA THR A 191 -12.72 6.93 3.50
C THR A 191 -13.11 5.74 4.38
N PHE A 192 -12.19 4.82 4.64
CA PHE A 192 -12.43 3.67 5.54
C PHE A 192 -12.33 4.01 7.04
N GLN A 193 -11.98 5.24 7.40
CA GLN A 193 -11.92 5.70 8.80
C GLN A 193 -13.24 6.32 9.29
N ARG A 194 -14.20 6.56 8.38
CA ARG A 194 -15.56 7.04 8.68
C ARG A 194 -16.55 5.90 8.64
#